data_AF-A0A6N7B292-F1
#
_entry.id   AF-A0A6N7B292-F1
#
_cell.length_a   1.000
_cell.length_b   1.000
_cell.length_c   1.000
_cell.angle_alpha   90.00
_cell.angle_beta   90.00
_cell.angle_gamma   90.00
#
_symmetry.space_group_name_H-M   'P 1'
#
loop_
_entity.id
_entity.type
_entity.pdbx_description
1 polymer ?
#
loop_
_entity_poly.entity_id
_entity_poly.type
_entity_poly.pdbx_seq_one_letter_code
_entity_poly.pdbx_strand_id
1 'polypeptide(L)'
;MNALSETGKEQADSATDMAASVEEMTVSILHISDSAVEAQRMSGDAGRKSGASGQVVKQSADEMRHISESVAETAQKIAALELAATEISTIVMVIRGIADQTNLLALNAAIEAARAGEQGRGFAVVADEVRKLAERTGKSTQEISTMVERIQGITQEAVRGMSANVAQVNQSAGFAQEAGQSINDIQDAGQRVLSAVDDIASALSEQSSASHNIARGVEHIAQMTESSSAAMAQTSTLAGTLEQSASELDKMVGRFKL
;
A
#
# COMPACT_ATOMS: atom_id res chain seq x y z
N MET A 1 -32.16 19.82 -65.44
CA MET A 1 -33.20 19.81 -64.39
C MET A 1 -33.15 18.56 -63.51
N ASN A 2 -32.93 17.35 -64.05
CA ASN A 2 -32.68 16.14 -63.22
C ASN A 2 -31.52 16.31 -62.22
N ALA A 3 -30.39 16.85 -62.66
CA ALA A 3 -29.22 17.03 -61.79
C ALA A 3 -29.47 17.90 -60.55
N LEU A 4 -30.31 18.94 -60.64
CA LEU A 4 -30.59 19.78 -59.46
C LEU A 4 -31.50 19.06 -58.46
N SER A 5 -32.53 18.34 -58.93
CA SER A 5 -33.40 17.55 -58.04
C SER A 5 -32.65 16.42 -57.34
N GLU A 6 -31.62 15.89 -57.99
CA GLU A 6 -30.69 14.90 -57.44
C GLU A 6 -29.82 15.53 -56.35
N THR A 7 -29.26 16.72 -56.59
CA THR A 7 -28.50 17.48 -55.56
C THR A 7 -29.32 17.79 -54.31
N GLY A 8 -30.58 18.24 -54.46
CA GLY A 8 -31.44 18.50 -53.29
C GLY A 8 -31.75 17.25 -52.47
N LYS A 9 -31.85 16.09 -53.13
CA LYS A 9 -32.03 14.81 -52.46
C LYS A 9 -30.77 14.36 -51.72
N GLU A 10 -29.60 14.43 -52.36
CA GLU A 10 -28.31 14.13 -51.72
C GLU A 10 -28.06 15.00 -50.48
N GLN A 11 -28.47 16.27 -50.54
CA GLN A 11 -28.30 17.22 -49.44
C GLN A 11 -29.24 16.90 -48.25
N ALA A 12 -30.45 16.42 -48.52
CA ALA A 12 -31.39 15.97 -47.49
C ALA A 12 -30.94 14.64 -46.84
N ASP A 13 -30.45 13.71 -47.65
CA ASP A 13 -29.87 12.44 -47.17
C ASP A 13 -28.64 12.74 -46.29
N SER A 14 -27.75 13.63 -46.72
CA SER A 14 -26.59 14.08 -45.93
C SER A 14 -27.00 14.74 -44.60
N ALA A 15 -28.06 15.54 -44.58
CA ALA A 15 -28.57 16.14 -43.34
C ALA A 15 -29.10 15.08 -42.37
N THR A 16 -29.77 14.04 -42.88
CA THR A 16 -30.27 12.92 -42.08
C THR A 16 -29.13 12.13 -41.46
N ASP A 17 -28.08 11.83 -42.24
CA ASP A 17 -26.89 11.13 -41.75
C ASP A 17 -26.13 11.95 -40.69
N MET A 18 -26.04 13.27 -40.89
CA MET A 18 -25.48 14.17 -39.88
C MET A 18 -26.31 14.19 -38.59
N ALA A 19 -27.64 14.20 -38.69
CA ALA A 19 -28.52 14.16 -37.51
C ALA A 19 -28.30 12.88 -36.70
N ALA A 20 -28.26 11.72 -37.37
CA ALA A 20 -27.96 10.44 -36.72
C ALA A 20 -26.59 10.44 -36.02
N SER A 21 -25.57 10.99 -36.68
CA SER A 21 -24.22 11.11 -36.10
C SER A 21 -24.20 12.01 -34.85
N VAL A 22 -25.02 13.07 -34.82
CA VAL A 22 -25.14 13.96 -33.66
C VAL A 22 -25.89 13.29 -32.50
N GLU A 23 -26.90 12.47 -32.79
CA GLU A 23 -27.57 11.64 -31.78
C GLU A 23 -26.58 10.63 -31.15
N GLU A 24 -25.81 9.91 -31.98
CA GLU A 24 -24.78 9.00 -31.49
C GLU A 24 -23.72 9.72 -30.63
N MET A 25 -23.30 10.92 -31.06
CA MET A 25 -22.38 11.75 -30.30
C MET A 25 -22.96 12.14 -28.94
N THR A 26 -24.23 12.49 -28.88
CA THR A 26 -24.93 12.85 -27.63
C THR A 26 -24.98 11.67 -26.67
N VAL A 27 -25.29 10.47 -27.18
CA VAL A 27 -25.27 9.22 -26.39
C VAL A 27 -23.86 8.92 -25.88
N SER A 28 -22.83 9.11 -26.72
CA SER A 28 -21.44 8.90 -26.34
C SER A 28 -21.00 9.84 -25.22
N ILE A 29 -21.37 11.13 -25.30
CA ILE A 29 -21.09 12.12 -24.24
C ILE A 29 -21.68 11.70 -22.90
N LEU A 30 -22.94 11.23 -22.89
CA LEU A 30 -23.59 10.73 -21.68
C LEU A 30 -22.86 9.52 -21.09
N HIS A 31 -22.46 8.58 -21.94
CA HIS A 31 -21.72 7.39 -21.49
C HIS A 31 -20.33 7.73 -20.91
N ILE A 32 -19.61 8.69 -21.51
CA ILE A 32 -18.33 9.16 -20.97
C ILE A 32 -18.55 9.90 -19.66
N SER A 33 -19.62 10.69 -19.54
CA SER A 33 -19.99 11.37 -18.29
C SER A 33 -20.23 10.38 -17.15
N ASP A 34 -21.00 9.32 -17.40
CA ASP A 34 -21.25 8.27 -16.40
C ASP A 34 -19.94 7.56 -16.00
N SER A 35 -19.07 7.30 -16.97
CA SER A 35 -17.74 6.70 -16.73
C SER A 35 -16.85 7.62 -15.88
N ALA A 36 -16.91 8.92 -16.11
CA ALA A 36 -16.16 9.92 -15.35
C ALA A 36 -16.64 9.98 -13.88
N VAL A 37 -17.96 9.97 -13.65
CA VAL A 37 -18.55 9.93 -12.31
C VAL A 37 -18.13 8.67 -11.55
N GLU A 38 -18.11 7.51 -12.21
CA GLU A 38 -17.65 6.27 -11.59
C GLU A 38 -16.15 6.32 -11.26
N ALA A 39 -15.32 6.87 -12.15
CA ALA A 39 -13.89 7.08 -11.90
C ALA A 39 -13.65 8.02 -10.71
N GLN A 40 -14.46 9.08 -10.56
CA GLN A 40 -14.42 9.98 -9.41
C GLN A 40 -14.73 9.22 -8.10
N ARG A 41 -15.80 8.41 -8.11
CA ARG A 41 -16.21 7.61 -6.96
C ARG A 41 -15.13 6.61 -6.55
N MET A 42 -14.56 5.90 -7.51
CA MET A 42 -13.49 4.92 -7.27
C MET A 42 -12.23 5.60 -6.72
N SER A 43 -11.83 6.74 -7.29
CA SER A 43 -10.65 7.49 -6.85
C SER A 43 -10.84 8.05 -5.44
N GLY A 44 -12.04 8.57 -5.12
CA GLY A 44 -12.38 9.02 -3.78
C GLY A 44 -12.37 7.88 -2.74
N ASP A 45 -12.86 6.69 -3.10
CA ASP A 45 -12.82 5.52 -2.22
C ASP A 45 -11.39 5.01 -2.01
N ALA A 46 -10.58 4.97 -3.07
CA ALA A 46 -9.16 4.65 -3.00
C ALA A 46 -8.40 5.62 -2.08
N GLY A 47 -8.68 6.93 -2.19
CA GLY A 47 -8.10 7.95 -1.31
C GLY A 47 -8.44 7.72 0.18
N ARG A 48 -9.71 7.44 0.50
CA ARG A 48 -10.13 7.12 1.88
C ARG A 48 -9.46 5.86 2.42
N LYS A 49 -9.44 4.77 1.64
CA LYS A 49 -8.81 3.50 2.02
C LYS A 49 -7.30 3.64 2.21
N SER A 50 -6.65 4.42 1.36
CA SER A 50 -5.22 4.74 1.47
C SER A 50 -4.95 5.53 2.74
N GLY A 51 -5.75 6.58 3.03
CA GLY A 51 -5.62 7.34 4.27
C GLY A 51 -5.78 6.48 5.53
N ALA A 52 -6.77 5.59 5.57
CA ALA A 52 -6.94 4.64 6.68
C ALA A 52 -5.76 3.66 6.80
N SER A 53 -5.28 3.13 5.67
CA SER A 53 -4.11 2.25 5.64
C SER A 53 -2.84 2.96 6.12
N GLY A 54 -2.67 4.24 5.76
CA GLY A 54 -1.55 5.07 6.20
C GLY A 54 -1.52 5.25 7.72
N GLN A 55 -2.69 5.40 8.36
CA GLN A 55 -2.78 5.43 9.82
C GLN A 55 -2.35 4.11 10.47
N VAL A 56 -2.81 2.97 9.93
CA VAL A 56 -2.43 1.64 10.44
C VAL A 56 -0.93 1.38 10.30
N VAL A 57 -0.34 1.76 9.16
CA VAL A 57 1.10 1.62 8.92
C VAL A 57 1.90 2.51 9.86
N LYS A 58 1.46 3.75 10.08
CA LYS A 58 2.09 4.66 11.05
C LYS A 58 2.04 4.08 12.47
N GLN A 59 0.88 3.59 12.89
CA GLN A 59 0.72 2.94 14.20
C GLN A 59 1.62 1.70 14.33
N SER A 60 1.74 0.91 13.26
CA SER A 60 2.63 -0.26 13.24
C SER A 60 4.11 0.15 13.39
N ALA A 61 4.53 1.24 12.74
CA ALA A 61 5.89 1.77 12.88
C ALA A 61 6.17 2.32 14.30
N ASP A 62 5.17 2.95 14.94
CA ASP A 62 5.26 3.39 16.33
C ASP A 62 5.37 2.19 17.28
N GLU A 63 4.57 1.15 17.08
CA GLU A 63 4.61 -0.08 17.90
C GLU A 63 5.95 -0.81 17.76
N MET A 64 6.52 -0.85 16.56
CA MET A 64 7.87 -1.40 16.36
C MET A 64 8.94 -0.64 17.15
N ARG A 65 8.83 0.69 17.28
CA ARG A 65 9.75 1.45 18.13
C ARG A 65 9.61 1.05 19.60
N HIS A 66 8.38 0.91 20.11
CA HIS A 66 8.15 0.45 21.48
C HIS A 66 8.68 -0.97 21.72
N ILE A 67 8.52 -1.88 20.77
CA ILE A 67 9.11 -3.22 20.84
C ILE A 67 10.64 -3.13 20.91
N SER A 68 11.27 -2.28 20.09
CA SER A 68 12.72 -2.09 20.10
C SER A 68 13.22 -1.61 21.47
N GLU A 69 12.53 -0.63 22.07
CA GLU A 69 12.83 -0.13 23.42
C GLU A 69 12.69 -1.22 24.49
N SER A 70 11.59 -1.99 24.45
CA SER A 70 11.34 -3.09 25.40
C SER A 70 12.37 -4.22 25.29
N VAL A 71 12.78 -4.57 24.07
CA VAL A 71 13.84 -5.55 23.82
C VAL A 71 15.18 -5.03 24.35
N ALA A 72 15.50 -3.75 24.15
CA ALA A 72 16.71 -3.14 24.67
C ALA A 72 16.74 -3.12 26.20
N GLU A 73 15.63 -2.78 26.86
CA GLU A 73 15.51 -2.85 28.32
C GLU A 73 15.70 -4.28 28.84
N THR A 74 15.10 -5.26 28.15
CA THR A 74 15.24 -6.68 28.51
C THR A 74 16.70 -7.14 28.36
N ALA A 75 17.40 -6.71 27.31
CA ALA A 75 18.82 -7.00 27.12
C ALA A 75 19.68 -6.45 28.28
N GLN A 76 19.38 -5.24 28.78
CA GLN A 76 20.07 -4.65 29.93
C GLN A 76 19.84 -5.47 31.21
N LYS A 77 18.61 -5.93 31.46
CA LYS A 77 18.30 -6.77 32.64
C LYS A 77 19.04 -8.12 32.59
N ILE A 78 19.16 -8.72 31.40
CA ILE A 78 19.92 -9.97 31.21
C ILE A 78 21.42 -9.73 31.40
N ALA A 79 21.96 -8.62 30.90
CA ALA A 79 23.36 -8.26 31.13
C ALA A 79 23.66 -8.06 32.63
N ALA A 80 22.73 -7.47 33.39
CA ALA A 80 22.87 -7.37 34.84
C ALA A 80 22.88 -8.75 35.53
N LEU A 81 22.10 -9.71 35.03
CA LEU A 81 22.10 -11.09 35.51
C LEU A 81 23.45 -11.80 35.24
N GLU A 82 24.08 -11.53 34.09
CA GLU A 82 25.43 -12.05 33.78
C GLU A 82 26.49 -11.54 34.78
N LEU A 83 26.41 -10.25 35.15
CA LEU A 83 27.27 -9.67 36.19
C LEU A 83 27.04 -10.34 37.55
N ALA A 84 25.78 -10.48 37.97
CA ALA A 84 25.44 -11.15 39.23
C ALA A 84 25.91 -12.62 39.26
N ALA A 85 25.78 -13.34 38.15
CA ALA A 85 26.28 -14.72 38.04
C ALA A 85 27.81 -14.78 38.18
N THR A 86 28.52 -13.79 37.64
CA THR A 86 29.98 -13.67 37.77
C THR A 86 30.41 -13.39 39.22
N GLU A 87 29.68 -12.56 39.94
CA GLU A 87 29.90 -12.32 41.38
C GLU A 87 29.67 -13.60 42.20
N ILE A 88 28.58 -14.33 41.93
CA ILE A 88 28.29 -15.61 42.58
C ILE A 88 29.42 -16.62 42.31
N SER A 89 29.89 -16.73 41.07
CA SER A 89 31.02 -17.60 40.71
C SER A 89 32.26 -17.29 41.56
N THR A 90 32.57 -16.01 41.74
CA THR A 90 33.69 -15.55 42.58
C THR A 90 33.52 -15.97 44.04
N ILE A 91 32.33 -15.80 44.61
CA ILE A 91 32.03 -16.20 46.00
C ILE A 91 32.15 -17.72 46.15
N VAL A 92 31.62 -18.49 45.20
CA VAL A 92 31.67 -19.96 45.21
C VAL A 92 33.11 -20.47 45.17
N MET A 93 33.99 -19.83 44.38
CA MET A 93 35.43 -20.14 44.39
C MET A 93 36.08 -19.88 45.76
N VAL A 94 35.72 -18.80 46.45
CA VAL A 94 36.23 -18.52 47.80
C VAL A 94 35.74 -19.58 48.80
N ILE A 95 34.46 -19.96 48.76
CA ILE A 95 33.90 -21.00 49.65
C ILE A 95 34.58 -22.35 49.39
N ARG A 96 34.84 -22.68 48.13
CA ARG A 96 35.60 -23.90 47.77
C ARG A 96 37.01 -23.86 48.37
N GLY A 97 37.72 -22.74 48.25
CA GLY A 97 39.03 -22.56 48.89
C GLY A 97 38.98 -22.73 50.41
N ILE A 98 37.94 -22.20 51.07
CA ILE A 98 37.72 -22.39 52.52
C ILE A 98 37.47 -23.87 52.85
N ALA A 99 36.66 -24.57 52.04
CA ALA A 99 36.38 -25.99 52.23
C ALA A 99 37.65 -26.84 52.07
N ASP A 100 38.46 -26.57 51.04
CA ASP A 100 39.73 -27.27 50.81
C ASP A 100 40.73 -27.02 51.95
N GLN A 101 40.82 -25.78 52.44
CA GLN A 101 41.66 -25.44 53.60
C GLN A 101 41.15 -26.10 54.89
N THR A 102 39.83 -26.14 55.10
CA THR A 102 39.22 -26.80 56.26
C THR A 102 39.44 -28.30 56.22
N ASN A 103 39.36 -28.91 55.04
CA ASN A 103 39.65 -30.32 54.82
C ASN A 103 41.12 -30.65 55.20
N LEU A 104 42.06 -29.80 54.79
CA LEU A 104 43.47 -29.95 55.10
C LEU A 104 43.76 -29.77 56.60
N LEU A 105 43.12 -28.78 57.25
CA LEU A 105 43.21 -28.57 58.70
C LEU A 105 42.64 -29.77 59.47
N ALA A 106 41.50 -30.31 59.06
CA ALA A 106 40.87 -31.47 59.66
C ALA A 106 41.74 -32.72 59.52
N LEU A 107 42.39 -32.92 58.37
CA LEU A 107 43.34 -34.00 58.15
C LEU A 107 44.54 -33.89 59.11
N ASN A 108 45.14 -32.71 59.25
CA ASN A 108 46.24 -32.48 60.17
C ASN A 108 45.81 -32.74 61.64
N ALA A 109 44.61 -32.32 62.02
CA ALA A 109 44.06 -32.59 63.34
C ALA A 109 43.82 -34.09 63.58
N ALA A 110 43.35 -34.82 62.57
CA ALA A 110 43.17 -36.28 62.66
C ALA A 110 44.52 -37.01 62.83
N ILE A 111 45.57 -36.56 62.13
CA ILE A 111 46.93 -37.09 62.27
C ILE A 111 47.46 -36.85 63.67
N GLU A 112 47.33 -35.64 64.22
CA GLU A 112 47.82 -35.32 65.56
C GLU A 112 47.01 -36.03 66.65
N ALA A 113 45.70 -36.19 66.46
CA ALA A 113 44.84 -36.98 67.34
C ALA A 113 45.24 -38.46 67.38
N ALA A 114 45.59 -39.05 66.23
CA ALA A 114 46.12 -40.42 66.17
C ALA A 114 47.48 -40.53 66.89
N ARG A 115 48.30 -39.47 66.83
CA ARG A 115 49.61 -39.41 67.50
C ARG A 115 49.50 -39.34 69.03
N ALA A 116 48.43 -38.75 69.55
CA ALA A 116 48.14 -38.67 70.99
C ALA A 116 47.55 -39.97 71.59
N GLY A 117 47.32 -41.02 70.78
CA GLY A 117 46.83 -42.32 71.24
C GLY A 117 45.44 -42.24 71.88
N GLU A 118 45.22 -42.94 73.00
CA GLU A 118 43.91 -43.00 73.68
C GLU A 118 43.40 -41.63 74.16
N GLN A 119 44.29 -40.66 74.45
CA GLN A 119 43.90 -39.30 74.86
C GLN A 119 43.34 -38.46 73.69
N GLY A 120 43.73 -38.79 72.45
CA GLY A 120 43.29 -38.09 71.24
C GLY A 120 42.00 -38.63 70.63
N ARG A 121 41.42 -39.70 71.20
CA ARG A 121 40.34 -40.47 70.57
C ARG A 121 39.06 -39.66 70.32
N GLY A 122 38.70 -38.76 71.24
CA GLY A 122 37.58 -37.82 71.06
C GLY A 122 37.86 -36.76 70.00
N PHE A 123 39.09 -36.24 69.93
CA PHE A 123 39.52 -35.28 68.91
C PHE A 123 39.55 -35.89 67.50
N ALA A 124 39.93 -37.17 67.39
CA ALA A 124 39.94 -37.89 66.11
C ALA A 124 38.54 -37.99 65.48
N VAL A 125 37.50 -38.21 66.29
CA VAL A 125 36.10 -38.25 65.82
C VAL A 125 35.64 -36.89 65.31
N VAL A 126 35.95 -35.81 66.05
CA VAL A 126 35.62 -34.45 65.63
C VAL A 126 36.35 -34.08 64.34
N ALA A 127 37.64 -34.41 64.22
CA ALA A 127 38.43 -34.14 63.03
C ALA A 127 37.86 -34.86 61.78
N ASP A 128 37.44 -36.12 61.90
CA ASP A 128 36.85 -36.84 60.76
C ASP A 128 35.45 -36.30 60.38
N GLU A 129 34.66 -35.79 61.34
CA GLU A 129 33.38 -35.14 61.06
C GLU A 129 33.55 -33.78 60.36
N VAL A 130 34.52 -32.97 60.81
CA VAL A 130 34.89 -31.71 60.13
C VAL A 130 35.40 -31.98 58.72
N ARG A 131 36.18 -33.05 58.52
CA ARG A 131 36.66 -33.47 57.21
C ARG A 131 35.51 -33.82 56.26
N LYS A 132 34.55 -34.63 56.71
CA LYS A 132 33.34 -34.97 55.93
C LYS A 132 32.50 -33.74 55.59
N LEU A 133 32.37 -32.80 56.53
CA LEU A 133 31.65 -31.55 56.29
C LEU A 133 32.35 -30.68 55.24
N ALA A 134 33.68 -30.62 55.27
CA ALA A 134 34.48 -29.92 54.28
C ALA A 134 34.37 -30.56 52.89
N GLU A 135 34.49 -31.89 52.78
CA GLU A 135 34.28 -32.64 51.52
C GLU A 135 32.87 -32.40 50.94
N ARG A 136 31.84 -32.46 51.79
CA ARG A 136 30.45 -32.19 51.40
C ARG A 136 30.25 -30.75 50.93
N THR A 137 30.87 -29.78 51.61
CA THR A 137 30.85 -28.37 51.20
C THR A 137 31.53 -28.19 49.85
N GLY A 138 32.70 -28.80 49.63
CA GLY A 138 33.40 -28.80 48.34
C GLY A 138 32.52 -29.35 47.20
N LYS A 139 31.85 -30.48 47.43
CA LYS A 139 30.91 -31.05 46.45
C LYS A 139 29.76 -30.08 46.12
N SER A 140 29.13 -29.48 47.13
CA SER A 140 28.05 -28.49 46.91
C SER A 140 28.54 -27.25 46.17
N THR A 141 29.75 -26.75 46.47
CA THR A 141 30.33 -25.62 45.71
C THR A 141 30.57 -25.96 44.24
N GLN A 142 31.00 -27.20 43.94
CA GLN A 142 31.15 -27.65 42.56
C GLN A 142 29.81 -27.73 41.82
N GLU A 143 28.76 -28.25 42.47
CA GLU A 143 27.40 -28.29 41.90
C GLU A 143 26.86 -26.87 41.63
N ILE A 144 27.10 -25.92 42.54
CA ILE A 144 26.73 -24.51 42.35
C ILE A 144 27.53 -23.89 41.19
N SER A 145 28.84 -24.15 41.08
CA SER A 145 29.67 -23.65 39.97
C SER A 145 29.11 -24.07 38.62
N THR A 146 28.78 -25.36 38.46
CA THR A 146 28.17 -25.88 37.23
C THR A 146 26.82 -25.21 36.93
N MET A 147 26.01 -24.93 37.95
CA MET A 147 24.74 -24.22 37.77
C MET A 147 24.96 -22.77 37.32
N VAL A 148 25.94 -22.08 37.89
CA VAL A 148 26.29 -20.70 37.53
C VAL A 148 26.84 -20.62 36.11
N GLU A 149 27.72 -21.53 35.70
CA GLU A 149 28.23 -21.63 34.33
C GLU A 149 27.10 -21.83 33.32
N ARG A 150 26.12 -22.68 33.66
CA ARG A 150 24.93 -22.88 32.82
C ARG A 150 24.09 -21.60 32.72
N ILE A 151 23.90 -20.87 33.81
CA ILE A 151 23.19 -19.58 33.81
C ILE A 151 23.92 -18.58 32.92
N GLN A 152 25.24 -18.46 33.05
CA GLN A 152 26.06 -17.57 32.22
C GLN A 152 25.92 -17.88 30.72
N GLY A 153 25.96 -19.17 30.35
CA GLY A 153 25.74 -19.60 28.97
C GLY A 153 24.37 -19.18 28.42
N ILE A 154 23.30 -19.43 29.18
CA ILE A 154 21.94 -19.05 28.80
C ILE A 154 21.80 -17.53 28.69
N THR A 155 22.38 -16.76 29.61
CA THR A 155 22.32 -15.29 29.55
C THR A 155 23.04 -14.73 28.33
N GLN A 156 24.21 -15.28 27.97
CA GLN A 156 24.94 -14.84 26.78
C GLN A 156 24.17 -15.14 25.49
N GLU A 157 23.56 -16.32 25.39
CA GLU A 157 22.69 -16.67 24.27
C GLU A 157 21.50 -15.71 24.18
N ALA A 158 20.86 -15.40 25.31
CA ALA A 158 19.73 -14.48 25.36
C ALA A 158 20.12 -13.05 24.94
N VAL A 159 21.29 -12.52 25.36
CA VAL A 159 21.78 -11.20 24.91
C VAL A 159 22.01 -11.16 23.40
N ARG A 160 22.59 -12.23 22.82
CA ARG A 160 22.77 -12.34 21.36
C ARG A 160 21.43 -12.37 20.64
N GLY A 161 20.47 -13.15 21.14
CA GLY A 161 19.11 -13.21 20.60
C GLY A 161 18.40 -11.86 20.65
N MET A 162 18.51 -11.14 21.77
CA MET A 162 17.93 -9.79 21.89
C MET A 162 18.56 -8.80 20.91
N SER A 163 19.88 -8.85 20.72
CA SER A 163 20.58 -7.99 19.75
C SER A 163 20.12 -8.24 18.31
N ALA A 164 19.92 -9.51 17.94
CA ALA A 164 19.36 -9.88 16.63
C ALA A 164 17.91 -9.37 16.48
N ASN A 165 17.09 -9.50 17.53
CA ASN A 165 15.72 -9.01 17.53
C ASN A 165 15.65 -7.48 17.33
N VAL A 166 16.52 -6.71 17.98
CA VAL A 166 16.61 -5.24 17.75
C VAL A 166 16.87 -4.94 16.27
N ALA A 167 17.82 -5.63 15.64
CA ALA A 167 18.13 -5.44 14.23
C ALA A 167 16.91 -5.75 13.33
N GLN A 168 16.20 -6.84 13.61
CA GLN A 168 15.00 -7.24 12.86
C GLN A 168 13.83 -6.26 13.05
N VAL A 169 13.63 -5.74 14.26
CA VAL A 169 12.61 -4.73 14.55
C VAL A 169 12.92 -3.42 13.82
N ASN A 170 14.18 -2.98 13.81
CA ASN A 170 14.60 -1.79 13.07
C ASN A 170 14.39 -1.95 11.55
N GLN A 171 14.69 -3.12 11.00
CA GLN A 171 14.42 -3.42 9.59
C GLN A 171 12.92 -3.39 9.29
N SER A 172 12.11 -3.98 10.17
CA SER A 172 10.64 -4.00 10.03
C SER A 172 10.06 -2.58 10.08
N ALA A 173 10.60 -1.71 10.93
CA ALA A 173 10.22 -0.30 10.99
C ALA A 173 10.55 0.44 9.69
N GLY A 174 11.68 0.10 9.05
CA GLY A 174 12.02 0.57 7.70
C GLY A 174 10.98 0.17 6.65
N PHE A 175 10.56 -1.09 6.63
CA PHE A 175 9.50 -1.54 5.71
C PHE A 175 8.16 -0.85 5.95
N ALA A 176 7.80 -0.59 7.22
CA ALA A 176 6.61 0.18 7.53
C ALA A 176 6.71 1.62 7.01
N GLN A 177 7.87 2.25 7.09
CA GLN A 177 8.07 3.59 6.53
C GLN A 177 7.95 3.61 4.99
N GLU A 178 8.55 2.62 4.30
CA GLU A 178 8.43 2.47 2.84
C GLU A 178 6.98 2.22 2.40
N ALA A 179 6.26 1.38 3.13
CA ALA A 179 4.83 1.15 2.90
C ALA A 179 4.02 2.45 3.09
N GLY A 180 4.37 3.25 4.10
CA GLY A 180 3.76 4.55 4.35
C GLY A 180 3.97 5.52 3.18
N GLN A 181 5.18 5.56 2.61
CA GLN A 181 5.46 6.37 1.43
C GLN A 181 4.64 5.91 0.21
N SER A 182 4.58 4.59 -0.03
CA SER A 182 3.80 4.03 -1.13
C SER A 182 2.31 4.37 -1.03
N ILE A 183 1.77 4.41 0.18
CA ILE A 183 0.38 4.83 0.44
C ILE A 183 0.16 6.31 0.11
N ASN A 184 1.13 7.18 0.42
CA ASN A 184 1.05 8.59 0.04
C ASN A 184 1.07 8.75 -1.49
N ASP A 185 1.92 8.01 -2.19
CA ASP A 185 1.99 8.04 -3.65
C ASP A 185 0.66 7.60 -4.30
N ILE A 186 -0.04 6.62 -3.71
CA ILE A 186 -1.38 6.20 -4.13
C ILE A 186 -2.41 7.31 -3.90
N GLN A 187 -2.33 8.01 -2.77
CA GLN A 187 -3.23 9.12 -2.47
C GLN A 187 -3.04 10.27 -3.48
N ASP A 188 -1.79 10.61 -3.80
CA ASP A 188 -1.45 11.64 -4.79
C ASP A 188 -1.87 11.22 -6.21
N ALA A 189 -1.74 9.94 -6.56
CA ALA A 189 -2.26 9.40 -7.81
C ALA A 189 -3.79 9.52 -7.88
N GLY A 190 -4.50 9.17 -6.80
CA GLY A 190 -5.95 9.32 -6.71
C GLY A 190 -6.40 10.78 -6.87
N GLN A 191 -5.68 11.72 -6.28
CA GLN A 191 -5.98 13.15 -6.42
C GLN A 191 -5.78 13.65 -7.85
N ARG A 192 -4.75 13.16 -8.56
CA ARG A 192 -4.54 13.48 -9.98
C ARG A 192 -5.66 12.94 -10.86
N VAL A 193 -6.17 11.74 -10.58
CA VAL A 193 -7.33 11.19 -11.30
C VAL A 193 -8.58 12.05 -11.06
N LEU A 194 -8.83 12.49 -9.81
CA LEU A 194 -9.94 13.38 -9.52
C LEU A 194 -9.85 14.70 -10.32
N SER A 195 -8.66 15.30 -10.40
CA SER A 195 -8.45 16.51 -11.21
C SER A 195 -8.71 16.25 -12.69
N ALA A 196 -8.23 15.13 -13.24
CA ALA A 196 -8.45 14.79 -14.64
C ALA A 196 -9.94 14.53 -14.94
N VAL A 197 -10.69 13.99 -13.98
CA VAL A 197 -12.14 13.80 -14.10
C VAL A 197 -12.88 15.15 -14.14
N ASP A 198 -12.48 16.12 -13.33
CA ASP A 198 -13.06 17.47 -13.38
C ASP A 198 -12.81 18.16 -14.74
N ASP A 199 -11.61 17.99 -15.31
CA ASP A 199 -11.28 18.47 -16.66
C ASP A 199 -12.15 17.79 -17.73
N ILE A 200 -12.33 16.47 -17.63
CA ILE A 200 -13.22 15.70 -18.53
C ILE A 200 -14.66 16.19 -18.41
N ALA A 201 -15.18 16.41 -17.20
CA ALA A 201 -16.54 16.90 -16.99
C ALA A 201 -16.75 18.27 -17.66
N SER A 202 -15.76 19.15 -17.55
CA SER A 202 -15.77 20.47 -18.21
C SER A 202 -15.78 20.32 -19.75
N ALA A 203 -14.90 19.48 -20.29
CA ALA A 203 -14.83 19.21 -21.73
C ALA A 203 -16.13 18.58 -22.29
N LEU A 204 -16.75 17.66 -21.54
CA LEU A 204 -18.02 17.05 -21.93
C LEU A 204 -19.16 18.07 -21.93
N SER A 205 -19.16 19.03 -21.00
CA SER A 205 -20.13 20.12 -21.00
C SER A 205 -20.01 20.99 -22.25
N GLU A 206 -18.78 21.35 -22.64
CA GLU A 206 -18.51 22.07 -23.89
C GLU A 206 -18.92 21.25 -25.12
N GLN A 207 -18.57 19.96 -25.15
CA GLN A 207 -18.91 19.06 -26.25
C GLN A 207 -20.43 18.91 -26.39
N SER A 208 -21.17 18.80 -25.28
CA SER A 208 -22.63 18.76 -25.28
C SER A 208 -23.24 20.03 -25.90
N SER A 209 -22.70 21.20 -25.52
CA SER A 209 -23.13 22.48 -26.11
C SER A 209 -22.84 22.54 -27.62
N ALA A 210 -21.65 22.09 -28.04
CA ALA A 210 -21.27 22.01 -29.44
C ALA A 210 -22.18 21.06 -30.24
N SER A 211 -22.45 19.87 -29.72
CA SER A 211 -23.39 18.90 -30.35
C SER A 211 -24.78 19.51 -30.52
N HIS A 212 -25.29 20.25 -29.52
CA HIS A 212 -26.57 20.92 -29.63
C HIS A 212 -26.57 22.03 -30.70
N ASN A 213 -25.46 22.75 -30.86
CA ASN A 213 -25.30 23.74 -31.94
C ASN A 213 -25.26 23.07 -33.32
N ILE A 214 -24.56 21.93 -33.44
CA ILE A 214 -24.51 21.16 -34.70
C ILE A 214 -25.90 20.62 -35.04
N ALA A 215 -26.63 20.06 -34.07
CA ALA A 215 -28.00 19.59 -34.27
C ALA A 215 -28.91 20.68 -34.88
N ARG A 216 -28.87 21.89 -34.31
CA ARG A 216 -29.62 23.04 -34.84
C ARG A 216 -29.16 23.45 -36.24
N GLY A 217 -27.85 23.39 -36.53
CA GLY A 217 -27.31 23.65 -37.86
C GLY A 217 -27.79 22.64 -38.90
N VAL A 218 -27.83 21.35 -38.55
CA VAL A 218 -28.35 20.27 -39.39
C VAL A 218 -29.84 20.44 -39.67
N GLU A 219 -30.63 20.78 -38.65
CA GLU A 219 -32.06 21.05 -38.80
C GLU A 219 -32.30 22.24 -39.75
N HIS A 220 -31.50 23.30 -39.64
CA HIS A 220 -31.56 24.45 -40.54
C HIS A 220 -31.18 24.08 -41.99
N ILE A 221 -30.18 23.22 -42.20
CA ILE A 221 -29.81 22.72 -43.54
C ILE A 221 -30.96 21.89 -44.14
N ALA A 222 -31.60 21.04 -43.34
CA ALA A 222 -32.75 20.25 -43.80
C ALA A 222 -33.90 21.17 -44.27
N GLN A 223 -34.24 22.20 -43.48
CA GLN A 223 -35.26 23.19 -43.85
C GLN A 223 -34.88 23.98 -45.11
N MET A 224 -33.63 24.42 -45.24
CA MET A 224 -33.14 25.09 -46.45
C MET A 224 -33.20 24.18 -47.68
N THR A 225 -32.93 22.89 -47.52
CA THR A 225 -32.96 21.90 -48.60
C THR A 225 -34.39 21.67 -49.09
N GLU A 226 -35.35 21.60 -48.18
CA GLU A 226 -36.78 21.50 -48.51
C GLU A 226 -37.28 22.76 -49.25
N SER A 227 -36.92 23.95 -48.75
CA SER A 227 -37.26 25.22 -49.40
C SER A 227 -36.63 25.34 -50.80
N SER A 228 -35.36 24.94 -50.96
CA SER A 228 -34.68 24.94 -52.25
C SER A 228 -35.33 23.98 -53.24
N SER A 229 -35.70 22.78 -52.78
CA SER A 229 -36.42 21.79 -53.58
C SER A 229 -37.78 22.32 -54.06
N ALA A 230 -38.52 23.01 -53.19
CA ALA A 230 -39.79 23.65 -53.55
C ALA A 230 -39.62 24.78 -54.59
N ALA A 231 -38.64 25.66 -54.38
CA ALA A 231 -38.33 26.75 -55.32
C ALA A 231 -37.89 26.22 -56.69
N MET A 232 -37.12 25.13 -56.71
CA MET A 232 -36.73 24.46 -57.94
C MET A 232 -37.91 23.82 -58.66
N ALA A 233 -38.82 23.15 -57.94
CA ALA A 233 -40.04 22.59 -58.54
C ALA A 233 -40.86 23.70 -59.22
N GLN A 234 -41.03 24.84 -58.55
CA GLN A 234 -41.70 26.01 -59.11
C GLN A 234 -40.98 26.55 -60.36
N THR A 235 -39.65 26.64 -60.32
CA THR A 235 -38.82 27.08 -61.46
C THR A 235 -38.96 26.12 -62.65
N SER A 236 -39.02 24.81 -62.39
CA SER A 236 -39.26 23.78 -63.40
C SER A 236 -40.62 23.95 -64.07
N THR A 237 -41.67 24.19 -63.29
CA THR A 237 -43.02 24.47 -63.82
C THR A 237 -43.03 25.73 -64.68
N LEU A 238 -42.37 26.80 -64.22
CA LEU A 238 -42.33 28.07 -64.94
C LEU A 238 -41.56 27.93 -66.27
N ALA A 239 -40.43 27.23 -66.27
CA ALA A 239 -39.65 26.95 -67.48
C ALA A 239 -40.45 26.14 -68.51
N GLY A 240 -41.17 25.10 -68.07
CA GLY A 240 -42.05 24.32 -68.95
C GLY A 240 -43.18 25.17 -69.55
N THR A 241 -43.75 26.08 -68.76
CA THR A 241 -44.78 27.04 -69.25
C THR A 241 -44.19 28.00 -70.28
N LEU A 242 -42.95 28.45 -70.06
CA LEU A 242 -42.22 29.34 -70.96
C LEU A 242 -41.88 28.64 -72.29
N GLU A 243 -41.45 27.38 -72.22
CA GLU A 243 -41.17 26.54 -73.38
C GLU A 243 -42.43 26.29 -74.21
N GLN A 244 -43.57 26.03 -73.55
CA GLN A 244 -44.86 25.92 -74.22
C GLN A 244 -45.27 27.22 -74.90
N SER A 245 -45.15 28.36 -74.20
CA SER A 245 -45.45 29.68 -74.75
C SER A 245 -44.55 30.04 -75.95
N ALA A 246 -43.26 29.71 -75.87
CA ALA A 246 -42.31 29.88 -76.97
C ALA A 246 -42.68 29.00 -78.18
N SER A 247 -43.10 27.74 -77.94
CA SER A 247 -43.58 26.85 -79.00
C SER A 247 -44.87 27.35 -79.67
N GLU A 248 -45.80 27.92 -78.90
CA GLU A 248 -47.02 28.54 -79.43
C GLU A 248 -46.71 29.77 -80.28
N LEU A 249 -45.80 30.63 -79.83
CA LEU A 249 -45.33 31.79 -80.60
C LEU A 249 -44.65 31.35 -81.90
N ASP A 250 -43.78 30.35 -81.87
CA ASP A 250 -43.10 29.81 -83.05
C ASP A 250 -44.11 29.25 -84.07
N LYS A 251 -45.13 28.51 -83.62
CA LYS A 251 -46.23 28.04 -84.47
C LYS A 251 -47.02 29.19 -85.09
N MET A 252 -47.29 30.25 -84.32
CA MET A 252 -47.99 31.44 -84.84
C MET A 252 -47.16 32.16 -85.91
N VAL A 253 -45.86 32.34 -85.69
CA VAL A 253 -44.95 32.96 -86.68
C VAL A 253 -44.79 32.08 -87.92
N GLY A 254 -44.72 30.75 -87.74
CA GLY A 254 -44.65 29.79 -88.84
C GLY A 254 -45.86 29.84 -89.79
N ARG A 255 -47.05 30.22 -89.29
CA ARG A 255 -48.23 30.48 -90.14
C ARG A 255 -48.11 31.70 -91.05
N PHE A 256 -47.21 32.63 -90.76
CA PHE A 256 -46.98 33.84 -91.58
C PHE A 256 -45.77 33.71 -92.53
N LYS A 257 -45.03 32.60 -92.48
CA LYS A 257 -44.04 32.26 -93.51
C LYS A 257 -44.74 31.55 -94.67
N LEU A 258 -45.05 32.31 -95.73
CA LEU A 258 -45.39 31.84 -97.08
C LEU A 258 -44.10 31.52 -97.86
#